data_AF-A0A4V6DVV7-F1
#
_entry.id   AF-A0A4V6DVV7-F1
#
_cell.length_a   1.000
_cell.length_b   1.000
_cell.length_c   1.000
_cell.angle_alpha   90.00
_cell.angle_beta   90.00
_cell.angle_gamma   90.00
#
_symmetry.space_group_name_H-M   'P 1'
#
loop_
_entity.id
_entity.type
_entity.pdbx_description
1 polymer ?
#
loop_
_entity_poly.entity_id
_entity_poly.type
_entity_poly.pdbx_seq_one_letter_code
_entity_poly.pdbx_strand_id
1 'polypeptide(L)'
;MSLVNLKGSVLDYSGKNNTTKLNFTHTTFDVSKGLGSTIYNSLKSNFSSGSLSEEEVKKLENTSHTNSQVSNAQSHLQTIYFKDPLTGAAVKSALSEESLNTLRENFGNENVSKIGQAYILSGEAESFVSGWYGDIAYTRGYLSADADKNGFLEQSELDETRSGFRETGWYIYSGTEVLSSWTEGIYTYQKLGDLKERRPTFYENGKFAASTIALELDKTIKNDKNLDGKIVYEEILSKDEMILEQKEGTQYAYDNREKVEAQLNFDYLNYVLESAKAVIDDKLENIKDKLRNNEDFNTLSKEEQKLLKEFLPQAFDEKAQFDKTSFDKLMQKEEQEFIEKSLKYLGLDENSDQTQLDYAKLKAVMKELRTTFLQAYSADEAGKINGILNTWA
;
A
#
# COMPACT_ATOMS: atom_id res chain seq x y z
N MET A 1 -7.04 3.24 -19.45
CA MET A 1 -7.10 4.20 -20.58
C MET A 1 -7.46 3.43 -21.83
N SER A 2 -8.49 3.83 -22.56
CA SER A 2 -8.89 3.12 -23.78
C SER A 2 -9.12 4.11 -24.93
N LEU A 3 -8.70 3.70 -26.14
CA LEU A 3 -8.56 4.54 -27.33
C LEU A 3 -9.79 4.37 -28.23
N VAL A 4 -10.54 5.43 -28.49
CA VAL A 4 -11.64 5.42 -29.47
C VAL A 4 -11.38 6.45 -30.56
N ASN A 5 -11.09 5.98 -31.77
CA ASN A 5 -11.02 6.84 -32.96
C ASN A 5 -12.40 6.93 -33.62
N LEU A 6 -12.89 8.16 -33.82
CA LEU A 6 -14.19 8.49 -34.42
C LEU A 6 -14.40 7.99 -35.87
N LYS A 7 -13.40 7.35 -36.51
CA LYS A 7 -13.50 6.87 -37.90
C LYS A 7 -13.70 5.36 -38.11
N GLY A 8 -13.82 4.55 -37.06
CA GLY A 8 -14.23 3.13 -37.22
C GLY A 8 -13.36 2.26 -38.14
N SER A 9 -12.11 2.67 -38.42
CA SER A 9 -11.16 1.91 -39.24
C SER A 9 -10.05 1.34 -38.37
N VAL A 10 -9.82 0.02 -38.47
CA VAL A 10 -8.60 -0.66 -38.03
C VAL A 10 -7.43 0.03 -38.74
N LEU A 11 -6.56 0.69 -37.98
CA LEU A 11 -5.38 1.35 -38.55
C LEU A 11 -4.26 0.32 -38.73
N ASP A 12 -3.54 0.44 -39.84
CA ASP A 12 -2.37 -0.35 -40.19
C ASP A 12 -1.18 0.04 -39.29
N TYR A 13 -0.63 -0.93 -38.55
CA TYR A 13 0.38 -0.75 -37.50
C TYR A 13 1.79 -1.06 -38.02
N SER A 14 2.20 -0.41 -39.10
CA SER A 14 3.61 -0.43 -39.49
C SER A 14 4.40 0.56 -38.63
N GLY A 15 5.25 -0.01 -37.77
CA GLY A 15 5.92 0.69 -36.67
C GLY A 15 6.73 1.93 -37.04
N LYS A 16 6.78 2.84 -36.07
CA LYS A 16 7.86 3.81 -35.83
C LYS A 16 7.63 4.48 -34.48
N ASN A 17 8.69 4.55 -33.67
CA ASN A 17 8.83 5.44 -32.52
C ASN A 17 8.60 6.89 -32.97
N ASN A 18 7.36 7.35 -32.95
CA ASN A 18 7.01 8.70 -33.34
C ASN A 18 6.70 9.49 -32.06
N THR A 19 7.65 10.32 -31.65
CA THR A 19 7.55 11.39 -30.62
C THR A 19 6.58 12.49 -31.08
N THR A 20 5.34 12.11 -31.38
CA THR A 20 4.32 13.04 -31.85
C THR A 20 3.69 13.67 -30.62
N LYS A 21 4.01 14.94 -30.37
CA LYS A 21 3.45 15.69 -29.26
C LYS A 21 1.97 15.96 -29.52
N LEU A 22 1.13 15.52 -28.59
CA LEU A 22 -0.29 15.84 -28.58
C LEU A 22 -0.49 17.33 -28.28
N ASN A 23 -1.49 17.91 -28.92
CA ASN A 23 -1.89 19.29 -28.73
C ASN A 23 -3.11 19.35 -27.81
N PHE A 24 -2.96 20.05 -26.69
CA PHE A 24 -3.99 20.21 -25.68
C PHE A 24 -4.61 21.62 -25.62
N THR A 25 -4.37 22.46 -26.63
CA THR A 25 -4.74 23.90 -26.61
C THR A 25 -6.25 24.13 -26.47
N HIS A 26 -7.07 23.26 -27.06
CA HIS A 26 -8.53 23.36 -27.02
C HIS A 26 -9.18 22.20 -26.25
N THR A 27 -8.41 21.48 -25.44
CA THR A 27 -8.91 20.31 -24.71
C THR A 27 -9.83 20.73 -23.58
N THR A 28 -10.99 20.07 -23.49
CA THR A 28 -11.82 20.10 -22.28
C THR A 28 -11.34 19.03 -21.31
N PHE A 29 -10.94 19.43 -20.10
CA PHE A 29 -10.52 18.53 -19.03
C PHE A 29 -11.63 18.40 -17.98
N ASP A 30 -11.96 17.16 -17.63
CA ASP A 30 -12.88 16.85 -16.53
C ASP A 30 -12.21 15.92 -15.52
N VAL A 31 -11.81 16.47 -14.38
CA VAL A 31 -11.18 15.75 -13.27
C VAL A 31 -12.15 15.48 -12.12
N SER A 32 -13.44 15.78 -12.29
CA SER A 32 -14.42 15.82 -11.19
C SER A 32 -14.59 14.47 -10.49
N LYS A 33 -14.59 13.36 -11.24
CA LYS A 33 -14.67 12.00 -10.66
C LYS A 33 -13.42 11.62 -9.85
N GLY A 34 -12.28 12.25 -10.13
CA GLY A 34 -11.03 11.99 -9.39
C GLY A 34 -11.02 12.60 -8.00
N LEU A 35 -11.68 13.74 -7.77
CA LEU A 35 -11.51 14.59 -6.58
C LEU A 35 -11.63 13.85 -5.25
N GLY A 36 -12.70 13.05 -5.08
CA GLY A 36 -12.96 12.28 -3.87
C GLY A 36 -12.32 10.89 -3.84
N SER A 37 -11.50 10.54 -4.82
CA SER A 37 -10.82 9.25 -4.85
C SER A 37 -9.74 9.22 -3.76
N THR A 38 -9.83 8.23 -2.87
CA THR A 38 -8.80 8.00 -1.83
C THR A 38 -7.48 7.65 -2.50
N ILE A 39 -6.43 8.39 -2.17
CA ILE A 39 -5.05 8.15 -2.58
C ILE A 39 -4.32 7.27 -1.56
N TYR A 40 -4.43 7.64 -0.29
CA TYR A 40 -3.84 6.90 0.82
C TYR A 40 -4.86 6.70 1.93
N ASN A 41 -4.73 5.60 2.66
CA ASN A 41 -5.58 5.29 3.80
C ASN A 41 -4.73 4.79 4.96
N SER A 42 -4.93 5.35 6.14
CA SER A 42 -4.30 4.92 7.37
C SER A 42 -4.67 3.47 7.69
N LEU A 43 -3.73 2.74 8.32
CA LEU A 43 -4.02 1.41 8.83
C LEU A 43 -4.82 1.51 10.12
N LYS A 44 -5.81 0.64 10.28
CA LYS A 44 -6.51 0.52 11.56
C LYS A 44 -5.61 -0.17 12.57
N SER A 45 -5.44 0.46 13.73
CA SER A 45 -4.77 -0.17 14.86
C SER A 45 -5.64 -1.30 15.40
N ASN A 46 -5.06 -2.49 15.54
CA ASN A 46 -5.71 -3.66 16.12
C ASN A 46 -5.17 -4.01 17.52
N PHE A 47 -4.38 -3.11 18.11
CA PHE A 47 -3.84 -3.25 19.47
C PHE A 47 -4.56 -2.34 20.46
N SER A 48 -4.62 -2.82 21.72
CA SER A 48 -5.22 -2.07 22.82
C SER A 48 -4.54 -0.71 22.95
N SER A 49 -5.34 0.36 22.82
CA SER A 49 -4.95 1.73 23.13
C SER A 49 -4.42 1.81 24.56
N GLY A 50 -3.14 2.09 24.70
CA GLY A 50 -2.50 2.25 26.00
C GLY A 50 -1.18 2.96 25.80
N SER A 51 -1.03 4.11 26.45
CA SER A 51 0.18 4.93 26.35
C SER A 51 1.44 4.12 26.67
N LEU A 52 2.54 4.43 26.00
CA LEU A 52 3.85 3.88 26.32
C LEU A 52 4.24 4.24 27.76
N SER A 53 4.83 3.26 28.46
CA SER A 53 5.47 3.51 29.75
C SER A 53 6.80 4.25 29.58
N GLU A 54 7.24 4.98 30.61
CA GLU A 54 8.55 5.63 30.61
C GLU A 54 9.72 4.64 30.40
N GLU A 55 9.54 3.39 30.83
CA GLU A 55 10.56 2.34 30.69
C GLU A 55 10.72 1.90 29.23
N GLU A 56 9.61 1.79 28.47
CA GLU A 56 9.64 1.52 27.03
C GLU A 56 10.35 2.65 26.26
N VAL A 57 10.07 3.90 26.62
CA VAL A 57 10.73 5.08 26.03
C VAL A 57 12.23 5.08 26.32
N LYS A 58 12.64 4.82 27.57
CA LYS A 58 14.07 4.76 27.95
C LYS A 58 14.81 3.65 27.21
N LYS A 59 14.17 2.51 26.95
CA LYS A 59 14.79 1.42 26.16
C LYS A 59 15.07 1.86 24.72
N LEU A 60 14.10 2.50 24.06
CA LEU A 60 14.25 3.04 22.70
C LEU A 60 15.37 4.07 22.57
N GLU A 61 15.50 4.94 23.56
CA GLU A 61 16.55 5.98 23.56
C GLU A 61 17.95 5.38 23.63
N ASN A 62 18.12 4.30 24.40
CA ASN A 62 19.43 3.65 24.58
C ASN A 62 19.86 2.78 23.38
N THR A 63 18.93 2.35 22.53
CA THR A 63 19.22 1.50 21.37
C THR A 63 19.34 2.27 20.05
N SER A 64 18.86 3.51 19.99
CA SER A 64 18.85 4.32 18.77
C SER A 64 20.26 4.80 18.37
N HIS A 65 20.88 4.11 17.41
CA HIS A 65 22.01 4.66 16.66
C HIS A 65 21.45 5.41 15.45
N THR A 66 21.33 6.74 15.53
CA THR A 66 20.77 7.51 14.43
C THR A 66 21.84 7.79 13.38
N ASN A 67 21.59 7.36 12.15
CA ASN A 67 22.37 7.78 10.98
C ASN A 67 22.42 9.33 10.92
N SER A 68 23.59 9.89 10.60
CA SER A 68 23.78 11.34 10.51
C SER A 68 22.92 11.98 9.43
N GLN A 69 22.65 11.28 8.32
CA GLN A 69 21.74 11.73 7.26
C GLN A 69 20.31 11.87 7.78
N VAL A 70 19.82 10.87 8.53
CA VAL A 70 18.50 10.91 9.19
C VAL A 70 18.43 12.08 10.18
N SER A 71 19.45 12.21 11.03
CA SER A 71 19.53 13.28 12.04
C SER A 71 19.50 14.67 11.40
N ASN A 72 20.23 14.87 10.31
CA ASN A 72 20.26 16.14 9.58
C ASN A 72 18.91 16.43 8.92
N ALA A 73 18.32 15.44 8.25
CA ALA A 73 17.04 15.56 7.56
C ALA A 73 15.88 15.90 8.52
N GLN A 74 15.93 15.41 9.75
CA GLN A 74 14.89 15.57 10.78
C GLN A 74 15.23 16.63 11.83
N SER A 75 16.29 17.42 11.65
CA SER A 75 16.84 18.34 12.66
C SER A 75 15.87 19.43 13.16
N HIS A 76 14.82 19.73 12.40
CA HIS A 76 13.78 20.71 12.73
C HIS A 76 12.51 20.07 13.33
N LEU A 77 12.47 18.75 13.43
CA LEU A 77 11.35 17.99 13.97
C LEU A 77 11.56 17.68 15.46
N GLN A 78 10.46 17.52 16.18
CA GLN A 78 10.42 17.09 17.57
C GLN A 78 10.25 15.58 17.65
N THR A 79 11.00 14.93 18.54
CA THR A 79 10.89 13.48 18.74
C THR A 79 9.52 13.13 19.31
N ILE A 80 8.91 12.08 18.76
CA ILE A 80 7.66 11.51 19.25
C ILE A 80 7.80 10.01 19.50
N TYR A 81 7.00 9.50 20.44
CA TYR A 81 6.90 8.09 20.77
C TYR A 81 5.44 7.63 20.72
N PHE A 82 5.21 6.47 20.11
CA PHE A 82 3.91 5.83 19.97
C PHE A 82 4.07 4.35 19.69
N LYS A 83 2.98 3.58 19.69
CA LYS A 83 3.02 2.15 19.34
C LYS A 83 2.79 1.90 17.85
N ASP A 84 3.57 0.99 17.29
CA ASP A 84 3.36 0.45 15.96
C ASP A 84 1.97 -0.21 15.85
N PRO A 85 1.20 0.04 14.79
CA PRO A 85 -0.18 -0.46 14.66
C PRO A 85 -0.27 -1.97 14.37
N LEU A 86 0.81 -2.60 13.92
CA LEU A 86 0.90 -4.02 13.55
C LEU A 86 1.59 -4.88 14.61
N THR A 87 2.56 -4.33 15.34
CA THR A 87 3.35 -5.10 16.31
C THR A 87 3.09 -4.67 17.76
N GLY A 88 2.54 -3.49 17.99
CA GLY A 88 2.43 -2.90 19.32
C GLY A 88 3.76 -2.46 19.92
N ALA A 89 4.88 -2.66 19.21
CA ALA A 89 6.19 -2.26 19.65
C ALA A 89 6.29 -0.74 19.73
N ALA A 90 7.10 -0.25 20.67
CA ALA A 90 7.36 1.17 20.80
C ALA A 90 8.14 1.69 19.58
N VAL A 91 7.68 2.78 18.99
CA VAL A 91 8.26 3.45 17.83
C VAL A 91 8.78 4.81 18.26
N LYS A 92 9.98 5.16 17.79
CA LYS A 92 10.53 6.50 17.84
C LYS A 92 10.45 7.12 16.44
N SER A 93 9.82 8.28 16.34
CA SER A 93 9.76 9.07 15.10
C SER A 93 9.93 10.55 15.43
N ALA A 94 9.63 11.42 14.47
CA ALA A 94 9.63 12.86 14.69
C ALA A 94 8.52 13.56 13.88
N LEU A 95 7.98 14.64 14.44
CA LEU A 95 6.98 15.50 13.81
C LEU A 95 7.36 16.97 13.94
N SER A 96 6.91 17.79 13.01
CA SER A 96 7.05 19.24 13.12
C SER A 96 6.15 19.79 14.22
N GLU A 97 6.47 20.99 14.71
CA GLU A 97 5.63 21.68 15.70
C GLU A 97 4.23 21.96 15.14
N GLU A 98 4.12 22.21 13.83
CA GLU A 98 2.84 22.36 13.13
C GLU A 98 1.97 21.11 13.27
N SER A 99 2.49 19.93 12.90
CA SER A 99 1.76 18.68 13.04
C SER A 99 1.40 18.38 14.50
N LEU A 100 2.30 18.64 15.45
CA LEU A 100 2.01 18.48 16.87
C LEU A 100 0.89 19.41 17.38
N ASN A 101 0.85 20.65 16.90
CA ASN A 101 -0.25 21.57 17.21
C ASN A 101 -1.56 21.06 16.63
N THR A 102 -1.57 20.63 15.37
CA THR A 102 -2.75 20.03 14.72
C THR A 102 -3.29 18.85 15.53
N LEU A 103 -2.43 17.95 15.99
CA LEU A 103 -2.84 16.81 16.82
C LEU A 103 -3.42 17.27 18.16
N ARG A 104 -2.80 18.24 18.82
CA ARG A 104 -3.27 18.79 20.11
C ARG A 104 -4.63 19.49 19.98
N GLU A 105 -4.82 20.23 18.90
CA GLU A 105 -6.05 20.99 18.64
C GLU A 105 -7.24 20.06 18.33
N ASN A 106 -7.00 18.95 17.63
CA ASN A 106 -8.07 18.05 17.18
C ASN A 106 -8.34 16.88 18.12
N PHE A 107 -7.31 16.36 18.80
CA PHE A 107 -7.43 15.20 19.68
C PHE A 107 -7.23 15.52 21.16
N GLY A 108 -6.91 16.77 21.52
CA GLY A 108 -6.70 17.17 22.91
C GLY A 108 -5.25 17.06 23.38
N ASN A 109 -4.86 17.93 24.31
CA ASN A 109 -3.49 18.03 24.82
C ASN A 109 -3.07 16.80 25.64
N GLU A 110 -4.02 16.14 26.28
CA GLU A 110 -3.82 14.91 27.04
C GLU A 110 -3.28 13.77 26.16
N ASN A 111 -3.65 13.77 24.88
CA ASN A 111 -3.23 12.76 23.91
C ASN A 111 -1.84 13.05 23.31
N VAL A 112 -1.22 14.19 23.63
CA VAL A 112 0.12 14.61 23.18
C VAL A 112 0.93 15.09 24.39
N SER A 113 1.38 14.14 25.21
CA SER A 113 2.03 14.42 26.48
C SER A 113 3.53 14.66 26.32
N LYS A 114 4.07 15.75 26.89
CA LYS A 114 5.50 16.06 26.81
C LYS A 114 6.32 15.25 27.82
N ILE A 115 7.43 14.65 27.39
CA ILE A 115 8.43 13.99 28.23
C ILE A 115 9.82 14.53 27.91
N GLY A 116 10.38 15.35 28.81
CA GLY A 116 11.63 16.06 28.53
C GLY A 116 11.52 16.93 27.27
N GLN A 117 12.29 16.60 26.24
CA GLN A 117 12.31 17.29 24.93
C GLN A 117 11.55 16.52 23.83
N ALA A 118 10.87 15.43 24.19
CA ALA A 118 10.09 14.61 23.28
C ALA A 118 8.61 14.61 23.69
N TYR A 119 7.77 13.96 22.88
CA TYR A 119 6.36 13.76 23.16
C TYR A 119 5.99 12.28 23.12
N ILE A 120 5.08 11.86 23.99
CA ILE A 120 4.42 10.56 23.97
C ILE A 120 2.99 10.80 23.47
N LEU A 121 2.63 10.12 22.40
CA LEU A 121 1.26 10.11 21.90
C LEU A 121 0.44 9.07 22.66
N SER A 122 -0.84 9.34 22.84
CA SER A 122 -1.79 8.37 23.39
C SER A 122 -3.19 8.60 22.82
N GLY A 123 -4.12 7.68 23.13
CA GLY A 123 -5.52 7.79 22.74
C GLY A 123 -5.71 7.99 21.24
N GLU A 124 -6.54 8.95 20.86
CA GLU A 124 -6.89 9.22 19.45
C GLU A 124 -5.70 9.73 18.64
N ALA A 125 -4.82 10.57 19.22
CA ALA A 125 -3.63 11.06 18.53
C ALA A 125 -2.64 9.93 18.24
N GLU A 126 -2.44 9.00 19.19
CA GLU A 126 -1.64 7.80 18.94
C GLU A 126 -2.28 6.93 17.85
N SER A 127 -3.59 6.66 17.93
CA SER A 127 -4.27 5.82 16.94
C SER A 127 -4.13 6.40 15.52
N PHE A 128 -4.30 7.72 15.38
CA PHE A 128 -4.18 8.43 14.11
C PHE A 128 -2.75 8.36 13.54
N VAL A 129 -1.76 8.76 14.35
CA VAL A 129 -0.34 8.78 13.92
C VAL A 129 0.18 7.36 13.67
N SER A 130 -0.19 6.41 14.52
CA SER A 130 0.15 4.99 14.37
C SER A 130 -0.41 4.42 13.08
N GLY A 131 -1.67 4.72 12.75
CA GLY A 131 -2.28 4.29 11.49
C GLY A 131 -1.57 4.81 10.25
N TRP A 132 -1.18 6.09 10.25
CA TRP A 132 -0.40 6.67 9.15
C TRP A 132 1.03 6.14 9.08
N TYR A 133 1.68 5.92 10.23
CA TYR A 133 2.97 5.24 10.27
C TYR A 133 2.87 3.85 9.64
N GLY A 134 1.82 3.10 9.97
CA GLY A 134 1.59 1.78 9.39
C GLY A 134 1.45 1.82 7.87
N ASP A 135 0.66 2.76 7.35
CA ASP A 135 0.53 2.93 5.90
C ASP A 135 1.87 3.26 5.23
N ILE A 136 2.69 4.14 5.82
CA ILE A 136 4.00 4.52 5.27
C ILE A 136 4.99 3.35 5.32
N ALA A 137 5.16 2.76 6.51
CA ALA A 137 6.12 1.70 6.76
C ALA A 137 5.81 0.46 5.91
N TYR A 138 4.53 0.08 5.84
CA TYR A 138 4.10 -1.24 5.36
C TYR A 138 3.38 -1.18 4.01
N THR A 139 2.41 -0.30 3.81
CA THR A 139 1.62 -0.23 2.57
C THR A 139 2.38 0.50 1.46
N ARG A 140 2.92 1.69 1.76
CA ARG A 140 3.87 2.42 0.91
C ARG A 140 5.26 1.77 0.92
N GLY A 141 5.51 0.87 1.87
CA GLY A 141 6.63 -0.07 1.83
C GLY A 141 8.00 0.54 2.13
N TYR A 142 8.05 1.62 2.93
CA TYR A 142 9.31 2.29 3.26
C TYR A 142 10.33 1.36 3.93
N LEU A 143 9.90 0.50 4.86
CA LEU A 143 10.80 -0.45 5.51
C LEU A 143 11.38 -1.48 4.54
N SER A 144 10.59 -1.89 3.55
CA SER A 144 11.05 -2.85 2.54
C SER A 144 11.93 -2.21 1.46
N ALA A 145 11.79 -0.91 1.24
CA ALA A 145 12.55 -0.16 0.24
C ALA A 145 13.93 0.29 0.76
N ASP A 146 14.05 0.52 2.07
CA ASP A 146 15.32 0.79 2.78
C ASP A 146 16.19 -0.48 2.82
N ALA A 147 16.94 -0.72 1.74
CA ALA A 147 17.62 -1.97 1.48
C ALA A 147 18.83 -2.17 2.38
N ASP A 148 19.50 -1.08 2.77
CA ASP A 148 20.64 -1.10 3.69
C ASP A 148 20.24 -0.88 5.16
N LYS A 149 18.94 -0.63 5.41
CA LYS A 149 18.32 -0.46 6.73
C LYS A 149 18.92 0.71 7.51
N ASN A 150 19.35 1.76 6.82
CA ASN A 150 20.01 2.90 7.44
C ASN A 150 19.03 4.01 7.89
N GLY A 151 17.74 3.87 7.56
CA GLY A 151 16.64 4.79 7.91
C GLY A 151 16.51 6.02 6.99
N PHE A 152 17.41 6.17 6.01
CA PHE A 152 17.44 7.24 5.01
C PHE A 152 17.38 6.63 3.61
N LEU A 153 16.24 6.79 2.94
CA LEU A 153 16.03 6.28 1.61
C LEU A 153 16.69 7.20 0.57
N GLU A 154 17.66 6.67 -0.15
CA GLU A 154 18.20 7.30 -1.34
C GLU A 154 17.20 7.23 -2.51
N GLN A 155 17.48 7.95 -3.61
CA GLN A 155 16.50 8.04 -4.71
C GLN A 155 16.12 6.68 -5.31
N SER A 156 17.06 5.74 -5.43
CA SER A 156 16.76 4.39 -5.94
C SER A 156 15.83 3.61 -5.02
N GLU A 157 15.91 3.83 -3.71
CA GLU A 157 15.03 3.22 -2.71
C GLU A 157 13.67 3.93 -2.70
N LEU A 158 13.67 5.26 -2.79
CA LEU A 158 12.44 6.04 -2.96
C LEU A 158 11.65 5.62 -4.20
N ASP A 159 12.33 5.36 -5.33
CA ASP A 159 11.70 4.91 -6.57
C ASP A 159 10.98 3.54 -6.38
N GLU A 160 11.38 2.74 -5.39
CA GLU A 160 10.76 1.45 -5.04
C GLU A 160 9.60 1.57 -4.04
N THR A 161 9.47 2.71 -3.33
CA THR A 161 8.31 2.98 -2.48
C THR A 161 7.03 3.08 -3.31
N ARG A 162 5.89 2.76 -2.68
CA ARG A 162 4.57 2.81 -3.31
C ARG A 162 3.85 4.13 -3.02
N SER A 163 4.57 5.25 -3.14
CA SER A 163 4.03 6.60 -2.94
C SER A 163 3.59 7.27 -4.26
N GLY A 164 3.49 6.50 -5.35
CA GLY A 164 2.96 6.97 -6.62
C GLY A 164 1.46 6.69 -6.76
N PHE A 165 0.81 7.45 -7.63
CA PHE A 165 -0.54 7.20 -8.10
C PHE A 165 -0.63 7.56 -9.58
N ARG A 166 -1.71 7.19 -10.26
CA ARG A 166 -1.99 7.62 -11.64
C ARG A 166 -3.49 7.72 -11.86
N GLU A 167 -3.93 8.72 -12.58
CA GLU A 167 -5.31 8.74 -13.05
C GLU A 167 -5.61 7.66 -14.11
N THR A 168 -6.87 7.24 -14.12
CA THR A 168 -7.52 6.61 -15.28
C THR A 168 -8.52 7.51 -15.90
N GLY A 169 -8.75 7.26 -17.18
CA GLY A 169 -9.76 7.96 -17.88
C GLY A 169 -9.78 7.60 -19.34
N TRP A 170 -10.49 8.44 -20.05
CA TRP A 170 -10.63 8.38 -21.49
C TRP A 170 -10.25 9.72 -22.08
N TYR A 171 -9.83 9.67 -23.32
CA TYR A 171 -9.60 10.88 -24.10
C TYR A 171 -10.08 10.65 -25.53
N ILE A 172 -10.59 11.72 -26.12
CA ILE A 172 -10.97 11.76 -27.53
C ILE A 172 -9.99 12.66 -28.24
N TYR A 173 -9.48 12.20 -29.37
CA TYR A 173 -8.52 12.95 -30.16
C TYR A 173 -8.83 12.84 -31.67
N SER A 174 -8.39 13.83 -32.42
CA SER A 174 -8.44 13.88 -33.87
C SER A 174 -7.06 14.26 -34.40
N GLY A 175 -6.36 13.31 -35.03
CA GLY A 175 -4.95 13.50 -35.38
C GLY A 175 -4.09 13.62 -34.13
N THR A 176 -3.51 14.80 -33.88
CA THR A 176 -2.74 15.09 -32.66
C THR A 176 -3.48 15.99 -31.68
N GLU A 177 -4.67 16.49 -32.05
CA GLU A 177 -5.46 17.37 -31.20
C GLU A 177 -6.32 16.55 -30.24
N VAL A 178 -6.15 16.77 -28.94
CA VAL A 178 -6.98 16.16 -27.90
C VAL A 178 -8.19 17.07 -27.70
N LEU A 179 -9.38 16.55 -27.94
CA LEU A 179 -10.63 17.30 -27.87
C LEU A 179 -11.18 17.31 -26.44
N SER A 180 -11.13 16.16 -25.78
CA SER A 180 -11.55 16.00 -24.39
C SER A 180 -10.73 14.93 -23.71
N SER A 181 -10.55 15.10 -22.40
CA SER A 181 -9.92 14.13 -21.52
C SER A 181 -10.64 14.18 -20.18
N TRP A 182 -11.05 13.02 -19.67
CA TRP A 182 -11.77 12.95 -18.41
C TRP A 182 -11.28 11.80 -17.56
N THR A 183 -11.17 12.07 -16.27
CA THR A 183 -10.79 11.12 -15.24
C THR A 183 -12.00 10.24 -14.89
N GLU A 184 -11.81 8.94 -14.81
CA GLU A 184 -12.81 7.97 -14.33
C GLU A 184 -12.48 7.44 -12.93
N GLY A 185 -11.19 7.41 -12.56
CA GLY A 185 -10.73 6.99 -11.25
C GLY A 185 -9.23 7.25 -11.07
N ILE A 186 -8.70 6.86 -9.92
CA ILE A 186 -7.28 7.01 -9.59
C ILE A 186 -6.73 5.66 -9.12
N TYR A 187 -5.61 5.20 -9.68
CA TYR A 187 -4.82 4.13 -9.08
C TYR A 187 -3.83 4.66 -8.10
N THR A 188 -3.77 3.99 -6.99
CA THR A 188 -2.93 4.33 -5.87
C THR A 188 -1.84 3.28 -5.66
N TYR A 189 -0.95 3.57 -4.72
CA TYR A 189 0.15 2.70 -4.33
C TYR A 189 0.98 2.15 -5.52
N GLN A 190 1.17 2.98 -6.55
CA GLN A 190 2.11 2.71 -7.63
C GLN A 190 3.54 2.97 -7.13
N LYS A 191 4.51 2.25 -7.70
CA LYS A 191 5.91 2.58 -7.46
C LYS A 191 6.18 4.04 -7.84
N LEU A 192 6.94 4.74 -7.03
CA LEU A 192 7.29 6.14 -7.30
C LEU A 192 8.09 6.27 -8.61
N GLY A 193 8.95 5.29 -8.90
CA GLY A 193 9.68 5.21 -10.16
C GLY A 193 8.76 5.15 -11.39
N ASP A 194 7.61 4.47 -11.29
CA ASP A 194 6.62 4.40 -12.37
C ASP A 194 5.94 5.76 -12.60
N LEU A 195 5.64 6.51 -11.53
CA LEU A 195 5.09 7.87 -11.62
C LEU A 195 6.09 8.78 -12.34
N LYS A 196 7.36 8.73 -11.91
CA LYS A 196 8.46 9.52 -12.47
C LYS A 196 8.74 9.21 -13.94
N GLU A 197 8.72 7.94 -14.35
CA GLU A 197 8.86 7.54 -15.76
C GLU A 197 7.71 8.09 -16.61
N ARG A 198 6.47 7.93 -16.13
CA ARG A 198 5.26 8.27 -16.90
C ARG A 198 4.98 9.76 -16.94
N ARG A 199 5.41 10.50 -15.91
CA ARG A 199 5.01 11.87 -15.63
C ARG A 199 6.21 12.74 -15.23
N PRO A 200 7.21 12.90 -16.10
CA PRO A 200 8.50 13.47 -15.75
C PRO A 200 8.46 14.95 -15.37
N THR A 201 7.48 15.74 -15.87
CA THR A 201 7.37 17.17 -15.49
C THR A 201 6.41 17.41 -14.34
N PHE A 202 5.44 16.51 -14.14
CA PHE A 202 4.59 16.52 -12.95
C PHE A 202 5.32 16.04 -11.68
N TYR A 203 6.26 15.10 -11.84
CA TYR A 203 7.07 14.61 -10.73
C TYR A 203 8.00 15.70 -10.19
N GLU A 204 7.92 15.94 -8.88
CA GLU A 204 8.80 16.84 -8.14
C GLU A 204 9.41 16.10 -6.95
N ASN A 205 10.74 16.22 -6.78
CA ASN A 205 11.45 15.60 -5.67
C ASN A 205 10.90 16.10 -4.32
N GLY A 206 10.64 15.18 -3.39
CA GLY A 206 10.13 15.50 -2.06
C GLY A 206 8.60 15.66 -1.99
N LYS A 207 7.92 15.88 -3.11
CA LYS A 207 6.46 16.07 -3.12
C LYS A 207 5.72 14.77 -2.80
N PHE A 208 5.97 13.72 -3.58
CA PHE A 208 5.25 12.45 -3.45
C PHE A 208 5.85 11.49 -2.43
N ALA A 209 7.16 11.60 -2.17
CA ALA A 209 7.86 10.78 -1.18
C ALA A 209 9.00 11.59 -0.53
N ALA A 210 9.23 11.36 0.75
CA ALA A 210 10.35 11.92 1.52
C ALA A 210 11.37 10.85 1.91
N SER A 211 12.64 11.24 2.12
CA SER A 211 13.76 10.32 2.38
C SER A 211 13.75 9.61 3.73
N THR A 212 12.79 9.88 4.63
CA THR A 212 12.67 9.14 5.90
C THR A 212 11.21 8.96 6.26
N ILE A 213 10.89 7.91 7.04
CA ILE A 213 9.52 7.68 7.52
C ILE A 213 9.01 8.88 8.32
N ALA A 214 9.83 9.52 9.16
CA ALA A 214 9.38 10.67 9.96
C ALA A 214 8.99 11.88 9.09
N LEU A 215 9.78 12.17 8.05
CA LEU A 215 9.44 13.25 7.11
C LEU A 215 8.17 12.92 6.31
N GLU A 216 8.04 11.66 5.87
CA GLU A 216 6.83 11.23 5.16
C GLU A 216 5.60 11.26 6.08
N LEU A 217 5.76 10.92 7.36
CA LEU A 217 4.72 10.94 8.37
C LEU A 217 4.25 12.37 8.65
N ASP A 218 5.18 13.29 8.88
CA ASP A 218 4.87 14.71 9.07
C ASP A 218 4.13 15.28 7.85
N LYS A 219 4.61 14.99 6.64
CA LYS A 219 3.96 15.38 5.38
C LYS A 219 2.56 14.77 5.24
N THR A 220 2.40 13.49 5.60
CA THR A 220 1.11 12.78 5.50
C THR A 220 0.08 13.39 6.44
N ILE A 221 0.45 13.70 7.68
CA ILE A 221 -0.45 14.35 8.65
C ILE A 221 -0.91 15.72 8.15
N LYS A 222 -0.02 16.48 7.49
CA LYS A 222 -0.36 17.79 6.89
C LYS A 222 -1.27 17.67 5.68
N ASN A 223 -1.16 16.56 4.94
CA ASN A 223 -1.97 16.32 3.75
C ASN A 223 -3.37 15.77 4.09
N ASP A 224 -3.54 15.07 5.21
CA ASP A 224 -4.84 14.64 5.74
C ASP A 224 -5.51 15.82 6.45
N LYS A 225 -6.20 16.68 5.68
CA LYS A 225 -6.64 18.00 6.17
C LYS A 225 -7.80 17.89 7.16
N ASN A 226 -8.57 16.82 7.07
CA ASN A 226 -9.73 16.58 7.92
C ASN A 226 -9.45 15.53 9.02
N LEU A 227 -8.24 14.96 9.06
CA LEU A 227 -7.77 13.98 10.03
C LEU A 227 -8.67 12.74 10.10
N ASP A 228 -9.29 12.37 8.98
CA ASP A 228 -10.20 11.22 8.91
C ASP A 228 -9.48 9.89 8.62
N GLY A 229 -8.15 9.95 8.50
CA GLY A 229 -7.31 8.80 8.21
C GLY A 229 -7.33 8.41 6.73
N LYS A 230 -7.82 9.28 5.84
CA LYS A 230 -7.76 9.14 4.38
C LYS A 230 -7.22 10.42 3.79
N ILE A 231 -6.44 10.28 2.72
CA ILE A 231 -6.03 11.40 1.90
C ILE A 231 -6.67 11.21 0.53
N VAL A 232 -7.48 12.16 0.09
CA VAL A 232 -8.11 12.14 -1.23
C VAL A 232 -7.32 12.94 -2.27
N TYR A 233 -7.63 12.73 -3.55
CA TYR A 233 -6.89 13.29 -4.67
C TYR A 233 -6.78 14.81 -4.64
N GLU A 234 -7.87 15.50 -4.26
CA GLU A 234 -7.90 16.96 -4.14
C GLU A 234 -7.17 17.52 -2.92
N GLU A 235 -6.77 16.68 -1.96
CA GLU A 235 -5.95 17.11 -0.84
C GLU A 235 -4.48 17.22 -1.22
N ILE A 236 -4.02 16.37 -2.15
CA ILE A 236 -2.62 16.29 -2.58
C ILE A 236 -2.35 17.19 -3.79
N LEU A 237 -3.31 17.33 -4.72
CA LEU A 237 -3.14 18.09 -5.95
C LEU A 237 -4.10 19.27 -6.07
N SER A 238 -3.58 20.37 -6.59
CA SER A 238 -4.41 21.42 -7.17
C SER A 238 -4.99 20.97 -8.52
N LYS A 239 -6.06 21.64 -8.97
CA LYS A 239 -6.68 21.37 -10.26
C LYS A 239 -5.70 21.47 -11.45
N ASP A 240 -4.77 22.42 -11.41
CA ASP A 240 -3.78 22.59 -12.47
C ASP A 240 -2.78 21.42 -12.52
N GLU A 241 -2.42 20.89 -11.35
CA GLU A 241 -1.56 19.72 -11.23
C GLU A 241 -2.27 18.46 -11.69
N MET A 242 -3.56 18.30 -11.40
CA MET A 242 -4.37 17.19 -11.94
C MET A 242 -4.44 17.24 -13.47
N ILE A 243 -4.63 18.43 -14.04
CA ILE A 243 -4.63 18.62 -15.50
C ILE A 243 -3.25 18.32 -16.10
N LEU A 244 -2.17 18.68 -15.40
CA LEU A 244 -0.81 18.35 -15.84
C LEU A 244 -0.56 16.83 -15.80
N GLU A 245 -0.97 16.16 -14.73
CA GLU A 245 -1.01 14.69 -14.63
C GLU A 245 -1.69 14.12 -15.88
N GLN A 246 -2.91 14.59 -16.17
CA GLN A 246 -3.75 14.07 -17.23
C GLN A 246 -3.14 14.25 -18.62
N LYS A 247 -2.52 15.40 -18.89
CA LYS A 247 -1.82 15.67 -20.15
C LYS A 247 -0.65 14.72 -20.35
N GLU A 248 0.21 14.57 -19.35
CA GLU A 248 1.37 13.68 -19.46
C GLU A 248 0.94 12.22 -19.52
N GLY A 249 -0.15 11.83 -18.84
CA GLY A 249 -0.74 10.50 -18.92
C GLY A 249 -1.24 10.14 -20.29
N THR A 250 -1.99 11.07 -20.88
CA THR A 250 -2.52 10.93 -22.23
C THR A 250 -1.37 10.84 -23.24
N GLN A 251 -0.33 11.68 -23.09
CA GLN A 251 0.86 11.62 -23.95
C GLN A 251 1.58 10.28 -23.81
N TYR A 252 1.85 9.81 -22.58
CA TYR A 252 2.50 8.53 -22.33
C TYR A 252 1.71 7.37 -22.94
N ALA A 253 0.38 7.37 -22.74
CA ALA A 253 -0.48 6.32 -23.29
C ALA A 253 -0.53 6.33 -24.81
N TYR A 254 -0.51 7.51 -25.43
CA TYR A 254 -0.42 7.64 -26.88
C TYR A 254 0.90 7.11 -27.44
N ASP A 255 2.02 7.50 -26.82
CA ASP A 255 3.37 7.10 -27.22
C ASP A 255 3.61 5.59 -27.00
N ASN A 256 2.99 5.01 -25.96
CA ASN A 256 3.17 3.62 -25.53
C ASN A 256 1.93 2.76 -25.74
N ARG A 257 1.04 3.11 -26.68
CA ARG A 257 -0.29 2.49 -26.83
C ARG A 257 -0.29 0.96 -26.86
N GLU A 258 0.64 0.32 -27.57
CA GLU A 258 0.73 -1.15 -27.63
C GLU A 258 1.09 -1.75 -26.27
N LYS A 259 2.04 -1.12 -25.56
CA LYS A 259 2.43 -1.51 -24.19
C LYS A 259 1.29 -1.28 -23.21
N VAL A 260 0.57 -0.17 -23.34
CA VAL A 260 -0.56 0.17 -22.46
C VAL A 260 -1.75 -0.74 -22.69
N GLU A 261 -2.11 -1.05 -23.94
CA GLU A 261 -3.18 -2.00 -24.27
C GLU A 261 -2.85 -3.41 -23.78
N ALA A 262 -1.61 -3.87 -23.99
CA ALA A 262 -1.15 -5.16 -23.47
C ALA A 262 -1.16 -5.19 -21.93
N GLN A 263 -0.72 -4.09 -21.30
CA GLN A 263 -0.73 -3.96 -19.85
C GLN A 263 -2.15 -3.98 -19.29
N LEU A 264 -3.12 -3.29 -19.90
CA LEU A 264 -4.51 -3.27 -19.42
C LEU A 264 -5.16 -4.66 -19.48
N ASN A 265 -4.91 -5.42 -20.55
CA ASN A 265 -5.42 -6.79 -20.67
C ASN A 265 -4.76 -7.75 -19.67
N PHE A 266 -3.44 -7.66 -19.51
CA PHE A 266 -2.70 -8.45 -18.52
C PHE A 266 -3.12 -8.09 -17.11
N ASP A 267 -3.30 -6.79 -16.88
CA ASP A 267 -3.79 -6.28 -15.63
C ASP A 267 -5.13 -6.95 -15.37
N TYR A 268 -6.17 -6.71 -16.18
CA TYR A 268 -7.53 -7.26 -15.99
C TYR A 268 -7.56 -8.76 -15.66
N LEU A 269 -6.80 -9.56 -16.41
CA LEU A 269 -6.73 -11.01 -16.19
C LEU A 269 -6.23 -11.37 -14.79
N ASN A 270 -5.18 -10.69 -14.32
CA ASN A 270 -4.62 -10.96 -12.99
C ASN A 270 -5.60 -10.62 -11.87
N TYR A 271 -6.42 -9.58 -11.97
CA TYR A 271 -7.46 -9.32 -10.95
C TYR A 271 -8.53 -10.37 -10.94
N VAL A 272 -9.00 -10.80 -12.11
CA VAL A 272 -10.00 -11.87 -12.17
C VAL A 272 -9.42 -13.12 -11.50
N LEU A 273 -8.17 -13.47 -11.82
CA LEU A 273 -7.48 -14.60 -11.20
C LEU A 273 -7.31 -14.44 -9.69
N GLU A 274 -6.92 -13.27 -9.21
CA GLU A 274 -6.59 -13.04 -7.81
C GLU A 274 -7.82 -12.79 -6.93
N SER A 275 -8.85 -12.18 -7.49
CA SER A 275 -10.17 -12.10 -6.86
C SER A 275 -10.77 -13.51 -6.73
N ALA A 276 -10.65 -14.33 -7.77
CA ALA A 276 -11.03 -15.74 -7.70
C ALA A 276 -10.20 -16.50 -6.65
N LYS A 277 -8.88 -16.28 -6.62
CA LYS A 277 -7.98 -16.87 -5.61
C LYS A 277 -8.36 -16.44 -4.21
N ALA A 278 -8.68 -15.17 -3.97
CA ALA A 278 -9.11 -14.67 -2.66
C ALA A 278 -10.39 -15.36 -2.16
N VAL A 279 -11.37 -15.54 -3.04
CA VAL A 279 -12.59 -16.29 -2.70
C VAL A 279 -12.28 -17.75 -2.38
N ILE A 280 -11.37 -18.37 -3.14
CA ILE A 280 -10.94 -19.77 -2.90
C ILE A 280 -10.18 -19.87 -1.58
N ASP A 281 -9.23 -18.98 -1.31
CA ASP A 281 -8.43 -18.95 -0.08
C ASP A 281 -9.33 -18.79 1.14
N ASP A 282 -10.33 -17.89 1.09
CA ASP A 282 -11.28 -17.69 2.20
C ASP A 282 -12.14 -18.93 2.45
N LYS A 283 -12.58 -19.62 1.38
CA LYS A 283 -13.27 -20.91 1.51
C LYS A 283 -12.35 -21.98 2.09
N LEU A 284 -11.10 -22.06 1.62
CA LEU A 284 -10.12 -23.03 2.09
C LEU A 284 -9.75 -22.81 3.56
N GLU A 285 -9.61 -21.56 4.02
CA GLU A 285 -9.31 -21.28 5.42
C GLU A 285 -10.44 -21.76 6.34
N ASN A 286 -11.70 -21.55 5.96
CA ASN A 286 -12.84 -22.09 6.72
C ASN A 286 -12.80 -23.63 6.78
N ILE A 287 -12.49 -24.29 5.67
CA ILE A 287 -12.33 -25.75 5.64
C ILE A 287 -11.16 -26.20 6.54
N LYS A 288 -10.02 -25.51 6.47
CA LYS A 288 -8.85 -25.77 7.32
C LYS A 288 -9.21 -25.65 8.79
N ASP A 289 -9.95 -24.63 9.18
CA ASP A 289 -10.36 -24.39 10.56
C ASP A 289 -11.30 -25.49 11.08
N LYS A 290 -12.26 -25.96 10.27
CA LYS A 290 -13.08 -27.13 10.61
C LYS A 290 -12.23 -28.36 10.90
N LEU A 291 -11.29 -28.66 10.00
CA LEU A 291 -10.40 -29.83 10.13
C LEU A 291 -9.39 -29.69 11.28
N ARG A 292 -8.95 -28.47 11.62
CA ARG A 292 -8.14 -28.19 12.83
C ARG A 292 -8.93 -28.44 14.10
N ASN A 293 -10.24 -28.13 14.09
CA ASN A 293 -11.16 -28.37 15.20
C ASN A 293 -11.69 -29.82 15.29
N ASN A 294 -10.95 -30.77 14.71
CA ASN A 294 -11.24 -32.21 14.71
C ASN A 294 -12.56 -32.61 14.04
N GLU A 295 -13.08 -31.80 13.12
CA GLU A 295 -14.14 -32.24 12.22
C GLU A 295 -13.60 -33.32 11.25
N ASP A 296 -14.37 -34.38 11.03
CA ASP A 296 -13.99 -35.45 10.09
C ASP A 296 -14.14 -34.94 8.65
N PHE A 297 -13.15 -35.20 7.80
CA PHE A 297 -13.22 -34.91 6.37
C PHE A 297 -14.53 -35.38 5.72
N ASN A 298 -15.06 -36.53 6.17
CA ASN A 298 -16.29 -37.10 5.61
C ASN A 298 -17.57 -36.33 6.00
N THR A 299 -17.52 -35.45 7.02
CA THR A 299 -18.66 -34.61 7.39
C THR A 299 -18.68 -33.28 6.65
N LEU A 300 -17.56 -32.89 6.01
CA LEU A 300 -17.52 -31.76 5.10
C LEU A 300 -18.47 -31.97 3.92
N SER A 301 -19.01 -30.87 3.38
CA SER A 301 -19.83 -30.92 2.18
C SER A 301 -19.04 -31.42 0.96
N LYS A 302 -19.73 -31.95 -0.05
CA LYS A 302 -19.08 -32.43 -1.29
C LYS A 302 -18.28 -31.34 -2.01
N GLU A 303 -18.71 -30.08 -1.92
CA GLU A 303 -17.98 -28.95 -2.49
C GLU A 303 -16.68 -28.69 -1.72
N GLU A 304 -16.72 -28.68 -0.38
CA GLU A 304 -15.54 -28.49 0.47
C GLU A 304 -14.52 -29.61 0.30
N GLN A 305 -14.99 -30.87 0.24
CA GLN A 305 -14.13 -32.03 -0.03
C GLN A 305 -13.44 -31.91 -1.39
N LYS A 306 -14.15 -31.42 -2.41
CA LYS A 306 -13.58 -31.20 -3.75
C LYS A 306 -12.52 -30.10 -3.72
N LEU A 307 -12.83 -28.95 -3.12
CA LEU A 307 -11.89 -27.83 -3.00
C LEU A 307 -10.61 -28.26 -2.28
N LEU A 308 -10.73 -29.00 -1.18
CA LEU A 308 -9.57 -29.49 -0.45
C LEU A 308 -8.69 -30.41 -1.30
N LYS A 309 -9.29 -31.33 -2.09
CA LYS A 309 -8.56 -32.21 -3.00
C LYS A 309 -7.87 -31.48 -4.14
N GLU A 310 -8.52 -30.46 -4.67
CA GLU A 310 -8.04 -29.70 -5.84
C GLU A 310 -6.89 -28.76 -5.46
N PHE A 311 -6.98 -28.10 -4.30
CA PHE A 311 -6.04 -27.06 -3.90
C PHE A 311 -5.05 -27.48 -2.79
N LEU A 312 -5.33 -28.55 -2.05
CA LEU A 312 -4.43 -29.09 -1.01
C LEU A 312 -4.25 -30.62 -1.16
N PRO A 313 -3.77 -31.10 -2.33
CA PRO A 313 -3.60 -32.53 -2.56
C PRO A 313 -2.58 -33.17 -1.61
N GLN A 314 -1.69 -32.38 -1.00
CA GLN A 314 -0.69 -32.87 -0.03
C GLN A 314 -1.32 -33.31 1.31
N ALA A 315 -2.58 -32.96 1.57
CA ALA A 315 -3.34 -33.44 2.71
C ALA A 315 -3.88 -34.87 2.55
N PHE A 316 -3.61 -35.52 1.41
CA PHE A 316 -4.11 -36.84 1.07
C PHE A 316 -2.96 -37.83 0.90
N ASP A 317 -3.21 -39.09 1.26
CA ASP A 317 -2.25 -40.18 1.08
C ASP A 317 -2.20 -40.68 -0.38
N GLU A 318 -1.33 -41.67 -0.65
CA GLU A 318 -1.17 -42.29 -1.97
C GLU A 318 -2.45 -42.95 -2.51
N LYS A 319 -3.44 -43.20 -1.65
CA LYS A 319 -4.76 -43.76 -2.00
C LYS A 319 -5.84 -42.68 -2.14
N ALA A 320 -5.44 -41.40 -2.13
CA ALA A 320 -6.32 -40.24 -2.16
C ALA A 320 -7.33 -40.19 -0.99
N GLN A 321 -6.97 -40.80 0.15
CA GLN A 321 -7.70 -40.68 1.41
C GLN A 321 -7.13 -39.53 2.21
N PHE A 322 -8.00 -38.79 2.90
CA PHE A 322 -7.56 -37.69 3.75
C PHE A 322 -6.69 -38.24 4.89
N ASP A 323 -5.47 -37.72 5.02
CA ASP A 323 -4.55 -38.08 6.09
C ASP A 323 -4.34 -36.87 7.01
N LYS A 324 -4.87 -36.97 8.22
CA LYS A 324 -4.76 -35.93 9.25
C LYS A 324 -3.30 -35.59 9.57
N THR A 325 -2.40 -36.58 9.53
CA THR A 325 -0.98 -36.35 9.82
C THR A 325 -0.32 -35.48 8.75
N SER A 326 -0.58 -35.77 7.48
CA SER A 326 -0.09 -34.98 6.35
C SER A 326 -0.71 -33.58 6.31
N PHE A 327 -2.01 -33.48 6.61
CA PHE A 327 -2.68 -32.19 6.77
C PHE A 327 -2.03 -31.35 7.88
N ASP A 328 -1.82 -31.91 9.08
CA ASP A 328 -1.24 -31.16 10.19
C ASP A 328 0.20 -30.71 9.90
N LYS A 329 1.01 -31.53 9.22
CA LYS A 329 2.34 -31.14 8.75
C LYS A 329 2.30 -29.99 7.73
N LEU A 330 1.33 -30.02 6.81
CA LEU A 330 1.13 -28.96 5.84
C LEU A 330 0.76 -27.65 6.54
N MET A 331 -0.15 -27.70 7.53
CA MET A 331 -0.54 -26.53 8.31
C MET A 331 0.63 -25.92 9.08
N GLN A 332 1.49 -26.77 9.69
CA GLN A 332 2.71 -26.30 10.36
C GLN A 332 3.67 -25.63 9.38
N LYS A 333 3.83 -26.18 8.17
CA LYS A 333 4.69 -25.57 7.14
C LYS A 333 4.15 -24.21 6.69
N GLU A 334 2.86 -24.10 6.42
CA GLU A 334 2.22 -22.83 6.05
C GLU A 334 2.35 -21.79 7.17
N GLU A 335 2.19 -22.19 8.44
CA GLU A 335 2.37 -21.31 9.58
C GLU A 335 3.82 -20.81 9.70
N GLN A 336 4.79 -21.69 9.52
CA GLN A 336 6.21 -21.30 9.53
C GLN A 336 6.55 -20.36 8.38
N GLU A 337 6.08 -20.65 7.16
CA GLU A 337 6.27 -19.76 6.00
C GLU A 337 5.62 -18.39 6.24
N PHE A 338 4.44 -18.34 6.86
CA PHE A 338 3.79 -17.09 7.23
C PHE A 338 4.63 -16.29 8.24
N ILE A 339 5.23 -16.95 9.24
CA ILE A 339 6.12 -16.32 10.22
C ILE A 339 7.40 -15.78 9.56
N GLU A 340 8.06 -16.58 8.72
CA GLU A 340 9.30 -16.18 8.03
C GLU A 340 9.07 -14.96 7.12
N LYS A 341 7.97 -14.99 6.37
CA LYS A 341 7.52 -13.84 5.60
C LYS A 341 7.26 -12.67 6.55
N SER A 342 6.49 -12.87 7.64
CA SER A 342 6.13 -11.88 8.70
C SER A 342 7.31 -11.05 9.14
N LEU A 343 8.38 -11.72 9.53
CA LEU A 343 9.59 -11.06 9.98
C LEU A 343 10.20 -10.20 8.88
N LYS A 344 10.31 -10.72 7.66
CA LYS A 344 10.91 -10.01 6.54
C LYS A 344 10.23 -8.67 6.22
N TYR A 345 8.90 -8.60 6.20
CA TYR A 345 8.18 -7.34 5.90
C TYR A 345 8.11 -6.38 7.06
N LEU A 346 8.15 -6.89 8.28
CA LEU A 346 8.37 -6.06 9.45
C LEU A 346 9.82 -5.57 9.56
N GLY A 347 10.71 -5.97 8.62
CA GLY A 347 12.13 -5.63 8.63
C GLY A 347 12.94 -6.37 9.71
N LEU A 348 12.31 -7.30 10.43
CA LEU A 348 12.86 -8.11 11.50
C LEU A 348 13.61 -9.32 10.95
N ASP A 349 14.52 -9.87 11.75
CA ASP A 349 15.19 -11.13 11.47
C ASP A 349 14.69 -12.25 12.41
N GLU A 350 15.09 -13.49 12.12
CA GLU A 350 14.75 -14.68 12.91
C GLU A 350 15.24 -14.62 14.37
N ASN A 351 16.21 -13.76 14.67
CA ASN A 351 16.80 -13.59 16.00
C ASN A 351 16.19 -12.42 16.79
N SER A 352 15.28 -11.66 16.17
CA SER A 352 14.59 -10.53 16.79
C SER A 352 13.69 -11.01 17.92
N ASP A 353 13.43 -10.16 18.92
CA ASP A 353 12.51 -10.50 20.01
C ASP A 353 11.06 -10.57 19.48
N GLN A 354 10.60 -11.79 19.19
CA GLN A 354 9.28 -12.07 18.64
C GLN A 354 8.20 -12.17 19.72
N THR A 355 8.53 -12.03 21.01
CA THR A 355 7.58 -12.27 22.11
C THR A 355 6.40 -11.31 22.14
N GLN A 356 6.51 -10.17 21.45
CA GLN A 356 5.44 -9.17 21.31
C GLN A 356 4.61 -9.33 20.01
N LEU A 357 5.03 -10.20 19.08
CA LEU A 357 4.31 -10.39 17.82
C LEU A 357 3.10 -11.31 18.00
N ASP A 358 1.92 -10.74 17.80
CA ASP A 358 0.67 -11.49 17.74
C ASP A 358 0.39 -11.88 16.28
N TYR A 359 0.91 -13.05 15.86
CA TYR A 359 0.78 -13.53 14.49
C TYR A 359 -0.68 -13.75 14.05
N ALA A 360 -1.59 -14.03 14.99
CA ALA A 360 -3.01 -14.16 14.68
C ALA A 360 -3.62 -12.79 14.32
N LYS A 361 -3.29 -11.74 15.09
CA LYS A 361 -3.67 -10.36 14.73
C LYS A 361 -3.00 -9.88 13.46
N LEU A 362 -1.71 -10.19 13.27
CA LEU A 362 -1.00 -9.85 12.04
C LEU A 362 -1.68 -10.48 10.81
N LYS A 363 -2.09 -11.75 10.90
CA LYS A 363 -2.85 -12.42 9.84
C LYS A 363 -4.17 -11.72 9.54
N ALA A 364 -4.88 -11.23 10.57
CA ALA A 364 -6.10 -10.45 10.39
C ALA A 364 -5.85 -9.10 9.70
N VAL A 365 -4.80 -8.37 10.10
CA VAL A 365 -4.42 -7.11 9.44
C VAL A 365 -4.03 -7.37 7.99
N MET A 366 -3.25 -8.41 7.72
CA MET A 366 -2.86 -8.77 6.36
C MET A 366 -4.06 -9.10 5.48
N LYS A 367 -5.10 -9.72 6.05
CA LYS A 367 -6.38 -9.93 5.35
C LYS A 367 -7.12 -8.61 5.10
N GLU A 368 -7.11 -7.67 6.03
CA GLU A 368 -7.69 -6.34 5.83
C GLU A 368 -6.90 -5.54 4.78
N LEU A 369 -5.57 -5.58 4.81
CA LEU A 369 -4.68 -5.00 3.80
C LEU A 369 -4.98 -5.59 2.43
N ARG A 370 -5.08 -6.93 2.31
CA ARG A 370 -5.48 -7.60 1.07
C ARG A 370 -6.85 -7.12 0.61
N THR A 371 -7.83 -7.03 1.50
CA THR A 371 -9.19 -6.63 1.16
C THR A 371 -9.24 -5.18 0.70
N THR A 372 -8.57 -4.28 1.42
CA THR A 372 -8.43 -2.86 1.07
C THR A 372 -7.71 -2.71 -0.26
N PHE A 373 -6.66 -3.50 -0.50
CA PHE A 373 -5.94 -3.58 -1.76
C PHE A 373 -6.72 -4.29 -2.88
N LEU A 374 -7.78 -5.03 -2.60
CA LEU A 374 -8.69 -5.54 -3.65
C LEU A 374 -9.82 -4.55 -3.93
N GLN A 375 -10.27 -3.82 -2.90
CA GLN A 375 -11.37 -2.84 -2.97
C GLN A 375 -10.93 -1.50 -3.58
N ALA A 376 -9.74 -1.00 -3.25
CA ALA A 376 -9.12 0.15 -3.92
C ALA A 376 -8.77 -0.13 -5.39
N TYR A 377 -8.85 -1.40 -5.81
CA TYR A 377 -8.49 -1.91 -7.14
C TYR A 377 -9.69 -2.53 -7.86
N SER A 378 -10.90 -2.00 -7.66
CA SER A 378 -12.13 -2.55 -8.25
C SER A 378 -12.13 -2.57 -9.78
N ALA A 379 -12.53 -3.73 -10.33
CA ALA A 379 -13.07 -4.06 -11.65
C ALA A 379 -12.36 -3.63 -12.96
N ASP A 380 -11.57 -2.57 -13.01
CA ASP A 380 -10.90 -2.12 -14.24
C ASP A 380 -9.39 -2.42 -14.30
N GLU A 381 -8.70 -2.75 -13.19
CA GLU A 381 -7.22 -2.77 -13.23
C GLU A 381 -6.51 -3.46 -12.06
N ALA A 382 -5.55 -4.28 -12.42
CA ALA A 382 -5.66 -5.65 -11.97
C ALA A 382 -4.33 -6.43 -12.00
N GLY A 383 -3.24 -5.83 -12.48
CA GLY A 383 -1.99 -6.54 -12.78
C GLY A 383 -0.92 -6.55 -11.73
N LYS A 384 -1.14 -6.00 -10.54
CA LYS A 384 -0.07 -5.84 -9.54
C LYS A 384 -0.38 -6.45 -8.17
N ILE A 385 -1.33 -7.37 -8.13
CA ILE A 385 -1.65 -8.15 -6.93
C ILE A 385 -0.48 -9.06 -6.50
N ASN A 386 0.41 -9.42 -7.45
CA ASN A 386 1.56 -10.30 -7.21
C ASN A 386 2.59 -9.78 -6.18
N GLY A 387 2.77 -8.45 -6.02
CA GLY A 387 3.88 -7.91 -5.21
C GLY A 387 3.67 -8.03 -3.69
N ILE A 388 2.42 -7.88 -3.22
CA ILE A 388 2.08 -8.12 -1.81
C ILE A 388 1.75 -9.60 -1.65
N LEU A 389 0.97 -10.20 -2.55
CA LEU A 389 0.57 -11.61 -2.36
C LEU A 389 1.72 -12.61 -2.48
N ASN A 390 2.72 -12.43 -3.34
CA ASN A 390 3.87 -13.38 -3.38
C ASN A 390 4.89 -13.15 -2.27
N THR A 391 4.78 -12.05 -1.53
CA THR A 391 5.58 -11.87 -0.32
C THR A 391 4.94 -12.61 0.86
N TRP A 392 3.67 -13.03 0.77
CA TRP A 392 2.83 -13.41 1.94
C TRP A 392 1.95 -14.66 1.80
N ALA A 393 1.63 -15.10 0.57
CA ALA A 393 0.90 -16.32 0.26
C ALA A 393 1.88 -17.49 0.10
#